data_AF-A0A8E2JFF8-F1
#
_entry.id   AF-A0A8E2JFF8-F1
#
_cell.length_a   1.000
_cell.length_b   1.000
_cell.length_c   1.000
_cell.angle_alpha   90.00
_cell.angle_beta   90.00
_cell.angle_gamma   90.00
#
_symmetry.space_group_name_H-M   'P 1'
#
loop_
_entity.id
_entity.type
_entity.pdbx_description
1 polymer ?
#
loop_
_entity_poly.entity_id
_entity_poly.type
_entity_poly.pdbx_seq_one_letter_code
_entity_poly.pdbx_strand_id
1 'polypeptide(L)'
;MADLQNLTRSEAVGEDDTKLPFEDEQTEMIRDPPRDHEIAIIIANTPDEAAQIDAIAAVRNWFRPEDDAPTLKTMLAYTSGSIDAETAAQQLADPVDRAYSTADYGAAIRRAERCAANQRQHWSVEEGKERWGEPLPASEIPVDDGEKHDSTEGLLWDLWYTILHFAKRTPWRDAASQTKLVNLVKTLKARPDPPSPQNTTKALRNDWIWSSGSLWSNLIMLGPSARECWNDSPGCGAGFLVPEIHAWTNVNAFVARLTREGLADFWLYAIWAMRPALEEKHSDYEVAHKRATAAVNMDALVPAAAVWVLVAGRELWEKREDLTRTNKNEGDPAKGGEMWKGKSEFSRERWAFWRRRFGEEAENGELSEETRRIAKEAAERMEEIEREGGE
;
A
#
# COMPACT_ATOMS: atom_id res chain seq x y z
N MET A 1 9.87 -39.84 16.19
CA MET A 1 9.81 -41.30 16.43
C MET A 1 9.58 -41.48 17.92
N ALA A 2 8.46 -41.98 18.44
CA ALA A 2 7.46 -42.86 17.84
C ALA A 2 6.04 -42.55 18.35
N ASP A 3 5.08 -42.90 17.50
CA ASP A 3 3.64 -42.95 17.70
C ASP A 3 3.21 -43.89 18.83
N LEU A 4 2.01 -43.65 19.36
CA LEU A 4 1.07 -44.72 19.70
C LEU A 4 -0.37 -44.18 19.59
N GLN A 5 -1.00 -44.52 18.47
CA GLN A 5 -2.42 -44.39 18.20
C GLN A 5 -3.23 -45.55 18.82
N ASN A 6 -4.53 -45.29 18.92
CA ASN A 6 -5.66 -46.22 18.80
C ASN A 6 -6.18 -46.96 20.04
N LEU A 7 -7.33 -46.49 20.50
CA LEU A 7 -8.44 -47.34 20.93
C LEU A 7 -9.67 -46.97 20.11
N THR A 8 -10.07 -47.88 19.22
CA THR A 8 -11.30 -47.87 18.42
C THR A 8 -12.16 -49.08 18.79
N ARG A 9 -13.47 -48.87 18.98
CA ARG A 9 -14.63 -49.75 18.67
C ARG A 9 -15.84 -49.25 19.48
N SER A 10 -17.08 -49.29 19.02
CA SER A 10 -17.72 -49.83 17.81
C SER A 10 -19.15 -49.25 17.75
N GLU A 11 -19.62 -48.95 16.52
CA GLU A 11 -20.92 -49.22 15.87
C GLU A 11 -22.23 -49.15 16.71
N ALA A 12 -23.42 -48.75 16.24
CA ALA A 12 -23.96 -48.15 15.02
C ALA A 12 -25.50 -48.01 15.23
N VAL A 13 -26.15 -47.26 14.32
CA VAL A 13 -27.58 -47.28 13.91
C VAL A 13 -28.53 -46.27 14.57
N GLY A 14 -29.09 -45.40 13.72
CA GLY A 14 -30.31 -44.63 13.96
C GLY A 14 -30.41 -43.40 13.06
N GLU A 15 -30.81 -43.58 11.80
CA GLU A 15 -31.37 -42.50 10.98
C GLU A 15 -32.61 -41.93 11.68
N ASP A 16 -32.63 -40.63 11.96
CA ASP A 16 -33.88 -39.88 12.10
C ASP A 16 -33.76 -38.52 11.42
N ASP A 17 -34.52 -38.40 10.34
CA ASP A 17 -34.73 -37.24 9.50
C ASP A 17 -35.51 -36.18 10.31
N THR A 18 -34.79 -35.22 10.89
CA THR A 18 -35.40 -33.95 11.31
C THR A 18 -34.70 -32.80 10.62
N LYS A 19 -35.06 -32.62 9.35
CA LYS A 19 -34.95 -31.33 8.65
C LYS A 19 -35.73 -30.28 9.46
N LEU A 20 -35.01 -29.51 10.27
CA LEU A 20 -35.52 -28.26 10.78
C LEU A 20 -35.59 -27.28 9.59
N PRO A 21 -36.77 -26.71 9.27
CA PRO A 21 -36.88 -25.71 8.24
C PRO A 21 -36.27 -24.43 8.80
N PHE A 22 -35.07 -24.05 8.33
CA PHE A 22 -34.68 -22.66 8.43
C PHE A 22 -35.49 -21.91 7.38
N GLU A 23 -36.60 -21.38 7.87
CA GLU A 23 -37.54 -20.54 7.13
C GLU A 23 -36.80 -19.38 6.47
N ASP A 24 -37.20 -19.13 5.23
CA ASP A 24 -36.96 -17.92 4.45
C ASP A 24 -37.37 -16.67 5.26
N GLU A 25 -36.45 -16.13 6.05
CA GLU A 25 -36.50 -14.74 6.48
C GLU A 25 -35.36 -13.97 5.83
N GLN A 26 -35.69 -13.45 4.64
CA GLN A 26 -35.18 -12.24 4.02
C GLN A 26 -34.20 -11.44 4.91
N THR A 27 -32.92 -11.77 4.81
CA THR A 27 -31.88 -10.76 4.97
C THR A 27 -31.30 -10.55 3.58
N GLU A 28 -31.79 -9.51 2.89
CA GLU A 28 -31.11 -8.87 1.77
C GLU A 28 -29.71 -8.44 2.22
N MET A 29 -28.75 -9.38 2.26
CA MET A 29 -27.35 -9.06 2.50
C MET A 29 -26.71 -8.65 1.18
N ILE A 30 -26.79 -7.33 0.94
CA ILE A 30 -25.77 -6.44 0.38
C ILE A 30 -25.04 -6.95 -0.88
N ARG A 31 -25.80 -7.00 -1.96
CA ARG A 31 -25.48 -6.17 -3.14
C ARG A 31 -24.60 -4.94 -2.72
N ASP A 32 -23.41 -4.71 -3.29
CA ASP A 32 -22.76 -3.37 -3.30
C ASP A 32 -23.14 -2.37 -4.45
N PRO A 33 -24.19 -2.58 -5.28
CA PRO A 33 -24.65 -1.61 -6.26
C PRO A 33 -25.21 -0.28 -5.71
N PRO A 34 -25.56 -0.04 -4.42
CA PRO A 34 -25.86 1.32 -3.98
C PRO A 34 -24.70 2.27 -4.27
N ARG A 35 -23.46 1.80 -4.03
CA ARG A 35 -22.25 2.62 -4.19
C ARG A 35 -21.85 2.79 -5.65
N ASP A 36 -21.92 1.75 -6.48
CA ASP A 36 -21.58 1.86 -7.90
C ASP A 36 -22.54 2.80 -8.66
N HIS A 37 -23.83 2.76 -8.31
CA HIS A 37 -24.81 3.69 -8.89
C HIS A 37 -24.57 5.13 -8.46
N GLU A 38 -24.29 5.35 -7.17
CA GLU A 38 -23.90 6.65 -6.64
C GLU A 38 -22.63 7.18 -7.31
N ILE A 39 -21.62 6.33 -7.49
CA ILE A 39 -20.38 6.70 -8.19
C ILE A 39 -20.66 7.04 -9.65
N ALA A 40 -21.50 6.28 -10.35
CA ALA A 40 -21.88 6.61 -11.73
C ALA A 40 -22.56 7.99 -11.82
N ILE A 41 -23.39 8.35 -10.83
CA ILE A 41 -23.98 9.69 -10.72
C ILE A 41 -22.91 10.75 -10.45
N ILE A 42 -21.95 10.49 -9.55
CA ILE A 42 -20.83 11.39 -9.26
C ILE A 42 -20.04 11.68 -10.54
N ILE A 43 -19.68 10.63 -11.30
CA ILE A 43 -18.94 10.74 -12.55
C ILE A 43 -19.71 11.57 -13.58
N ALA A 44 -21.01 11.32 -13.73
CA ALA A 44 -21.84 12.05 -14.70
C ALA A 44 -22.00 13.56 -14.37
N ASN A 45 -21.90 13.94 -13.10
CA ASN A 45 -22.14 15.32 -12.65
C ASN A 45 -20.87 16.10 -12.27
N THR A 46 -19.71 15.44 -12.22
CA THR A 46 -18.44 16.06 -11.84
C THR A 46 -17.54 16.12 -13.07
N PRO A 47 -17.17 17.32 -13.57
CA PRO A 47 -16.49 17.45 -14.86
C PRO A 47 -14.99 17.08 -14.81
N ASP A 48 -14.36 17.26 -13.67
CA ASP A 48 -12.93 17.00 -13.46
C ASP A 48 -12.72 15.63 -12.82
N GLU A 49 -11.84 14.82 -13.40
CA GLU A 49 -11.59 13.46 -12.93
C GLU A 49 -10.91 13.43 -11.55
N ALA A 50 -10.08 14.43 -11.23
CA ALA A 50 -9.47 14.51 -9.90
C ALA A 50 -10.53 14.74 -8.81
N ALA A 51 -11.55 15.56 -9.08
CA ALA A 51 -12.71 15.75 -8.21
C ALA A 51 -13.63 14.52 -8.19
N GLN A 52 -13.77 13.80 -9.31
CA GLN A 52 -14.45 12.49 -9.30
C GLN A 52 -13.76 11.52 -8.35
N ILE A 53 -12.43 11.44 -8.41
CA ILE A 53 -11.60 10.57 -7.54
C ILE A 53 -11.76 10.96 -6.06
N ASP A 54 -11.79 12.25 -5.71
CA ASP A 54 -12.05 12.69 -4.33
C ASP A 54 -13.42 12.20 -3.83
N ALA A 55 -14.47 12.37 -4.63
CA ALA A 55 -15.82 11.96 -4.28
C ALA A 55 -15.96 10.43 -4.20
N ILE A 56 -15.34 9.69 -5.13
CA ILE A 56 -15.28 8.23 -5.11
C ILE A 56 -14.57 7.72 -3.85
N ALA A 57 -13.44 8.34 -3.48
CA ALA A 57 -12.69 7.98 -2.30
C ALA A 57 -13.54 8.08 -1.03
N ALA A 58 -14.45 9.06 -0.95
CA ALA A 58 -15.41 9.16 0.14
C ALA A 58 -16.44 8.01 0.14
N VAL A 59 -17.04 7.70 -1.01
CA VAL A 59 -18.05 6.62 -1.13
C VAL A 59 -17.44 5.23 -0.87
N ARG A 60 -16.21 5.01 -1.34
CA ARG A 60 -15.49 3.73 -1.18
C ARG A 60 -14.82 3.58 0.19
N ASN A 61 -14.69 4.65 0.97
CA ASN A 61 -13.86 4.72 2.18
C ASN A 61 -12.38 4.42 1.88
N TRP A 62 -11.85 4.96 0.78
CA TRP A 62 -10.42 4.86 0.51
C TRP A 62 -9.60 5.62 1.55
N PHE A 63 -8.35 5.20 1.71
CA PHE A 63 -7.39 5.91 2.53
C PHE A 63 -7.10 7.30 1.90
N ARG A 64 -7.59 8.35 2.57
CA ARG A 64 -7.58 9.75 2.12
C ARG A 64 -7.53 10.68 3.35
N PRO A 65 -7.13 11.96 3.22
CA PRO A 65 -7.22 12.91 4.32
C PRO A 65 -8.68 13.23 4.67
N GLU A 66 -8.91 13.60 5.93
CA GLU A 66 -10.18 14.24 6.34
C GLU A 66 -10.37 15.58 5.61
N ASP A 67 -11.62 15.98 5.39
CA ASP A 67 -11.97 17.13 4.53
C ASP A 67 -11.46 18.48 5.08
N ASP A 68 -11.22 18.57 6.40
CA ASP A 68 -10.69 19.76 7.07
C ASP A 68 -9.25 19.59 7.58
N ALA A 69 -8.61 18.45 7.29
CA ALA A 69 -7.26 18.11 7.72
C ALA A 69 -6.25 19.20 7.30
N PRO A 70 -5.33 19.60 8.20
CA PRO A 70 -4.24 20.52 7.86
C PRO A 70 -3.38 20.02 6.69
N THR A 71 -3.13 18.71 6.60
CA THR A 71 -2.35 18.08 5.52
C THR A 71 -2.98 18.31 4.16
N LEU A 72 -4.31 18.21 4.04
CA LEU A 72 -5.05 18.48 2.82
C LEU A 72 -4.88 19.93 2.37
N LYS A 73 -5.02 20.89 3.29
CA LYS A 73 -4.85 22.33 3.00
C LYS A 73 -3.44 22.63 2.46
N THR A 74 -2.41 22.09 3.12
CA THR A 74 -1.02 22.24 2.68
C THR A 74 -0.79 21.63 1.31
N MET A 75 -1.33 20.43 1.05
CA MET A 75 -1.18 19.76 -0.24
C MET A 75 -1.90 20.47 -1.38
N LEU A 76 -3.08 21.05 -1.14
CA LEU A 76 -3.78 21.89 -2.13
C LEU A 76 -2.97 23.17 -2.44
N ALA A 77 -2.43 23.84 -1.41
CA ALA A 77 -1.57 25.01 -1.60
C ALA A 77 -0.29 24.66 -2.39
N TYR A 78 0.33 23.51 -2.08
CA TYR A 78 1.53 23.07 -2.78
C TYR A 78 1.23 22.71 -4.24
N THR A 79 0.23 21.86 -4.49
CA THR A 79 -0.07 21.39 -5.86
C THR A 79 -0.54 22.52 -6.76
N SER A 80 -1.31 23.49 -6.24
CA SER A 80 -1.66 24.74 -6.97
C SER A 80 -0.47 25.68 -7.22
N GLY A 81 0.66 25.48 -6.53
CA GLY A 81 1.85 26.35 -6.64
C GLY A 81 1.79 27.61 -5.78
N SER A 82 0.84 27.68 -4.84
CA SER A 82 0.73 28.78 -3.87
C SER A 82 1.88 28.78 -2.86
N ILE A 83 2.47 27.62 -2.59
CA ILE A 83 3.68 27.45 -1.76
C ILE A 83 4.69 26.53 -2.46
N ASP A 84 5.98 26.68 -2.12
CA ASP A 84 7.05 25.81 -2.61
C ASP A 84 7.18 24.50 -1.81
N ALA A 85 8.05 23.61 -2.27
CA ALA A 85 8.24 22.29 -1.67
C ALA A 85 8.81 22.37 -0.24
N GLU A 86 9.69 23.33 0.04
CA GLU A 86 10.28 23.52 1.37
C GLU A 86 9.24 23.99 2.38
N THR A 87 8.43 24.97 1.99
CA THR A 87 7.32 25.46 2.82
C THR A 87 6.29 24.37 3.08
N ALA A 88 5.92 23.60 2.05
CA ALA A 88 5.00 22.47 2.19
C ALA A 88 5.58 21.38 3.10
N ALA A 89 6.83 20.99 2.90
CA ALA A 89 7.51 19.99 3.72
C ALA A 89 7.60 20.43 5.19
N GLN A 90 7.91 21.70 5.45
CA GLN A 90 7.93 22.27 6.80
C GLN A 90 6.55 22.19 7.46
N GLN A 91 5.49 22.66 6.78
CA GLN A 91 4.13 22.65 7.32
C GLN A 91 3.61 21.24 7.59
N LEU A 92 3.97 20.27 6.75
CA LEU A 92 3.61 18.86 6.94
C LEU A 92 4.41 18.18 8.06
N ALA A 93 5.68 18.52 8.21
CA ALA A 93 6.59 17.87 9.14
C ALA A 93 6.52 18.41 10.57
N ASP A 94 6.27 19.71 10.76
CA ASP A 94 6.36 20.34 12.09
C ASP A 94 5.48 19.72 13.18
N PRO A 95 4.21 19.33 12.90
CA PRO A 95 3.41 18.59 13.88
C PRO A 95 4.03 17.24 14.25
N VAL A 96 4.56 16.52 13.25
CA VAL A 96 5.19 15.20 13.42
C VAL A 96 6.50 15.34 14.21
N ASP A 97 7.34 16.31 13.87
CA ASP A 97 8.62 16.57 14.55
C ASP A 97 8.42 16.85 16.04
N ARG A 98 7.38 17.63 16.37
CA ARG A 98 6.98 17.94 17.74
C ARG A 98 6.48 16.70 18.49
N ALA A 99 5.57 15.93 17.89
CA ALA A 99 5.06 14.70 18.49
C ALA A 99 6.19 13.68 18.71
N TYR A 100 7.06 13.48 17.71
CA TYR A 100 8.18 12.55 17.79
C TYR A 100 9.17 12.92 18.89
N SER A 101 9.61 14.18 18.92
CA SER A 101 10.61 14.68 19.87
C SER A 101 10.10 14.68 21.32
N THR A 102 8.78 14.67 21.51
CA THR A 102 8.14 14.64 22.84
C THR A 102 7.64 13.25 23.23
N ALA A 103 7.88 12.22 22.40
CA ALA A 103 7.32 10.88 22.58
C ALA A 103 5.79 10.90 22.74
N ASP A 104 5.11 11.54 21.78
CA ASP A 104 3.67 11.82 21.80
C ASP A 104 3.26 12.59 23.06
N TYR A 105 3.94 13.70 23.36
CA TYR A 105 3.66 14.50 24.57
C TYR A 105 3.74 13.62 25.85
N GLY A 106 4.70 12.70 25.87
CA GLY A 106 4.94 11.72 26.92
C GLY A 106 4.02 10.49 26.91
N ALA A 107 2.97 10.46 26.08
CA ALA A 107 2.03 9.33 26.03
C ALA A 107 2.70 8.03 25.58
N ALA A 108 3.64 8.08 24.62
CA ALA A 108 4.37 6.90 24.16
C ALA A 108 5.26 6.33 25.26
N ILE A 109 5.93 7.18 26.05
CA ILE A 109 6.71 6.73 27.22
C ILE A 109 5.80 6.06 28.26
N ARG A 110 4.65 6.66 28.59
CA ARG A 110 3.67 6.06 29.51
C ARG A 110 3.22 4.67 29.03
N ARG A 111 2.93 4.53 27.73
CA ARG A 111 2.50 3.27 27.11
C ARG A 111 3.62 2.22 27.14
N ALA A 112 4.82 2.62 26.75
CA ALA A 112 5.99 1.75 26.69
C ALA A 112 6.38 1.22 28.08
N GLU A 113 6.43 2.07 29.11
CA GLU A 113 6.75 1.65 30.47
C GLU A 113 5.66 0.76 31.07
N ARG A 114 4.37 1.03 30.79
CA ARG A 114 3.27 0.15 31.21
C ARG A 114 3.39 -1.23 30.55
N CYS A 115 3.67 -1.27 29.24
CA CYS A 115 3.89 -2.51 28.51
C CYS A 115 5.09 -3.27 29.10
N ALA A 116 6.22 -2.60 29.28
CA ALA A 116 7.42 -3.19 29.88
C ALA A 116 7.18 -3.72 31.29
N ALA A 117 6.48 -2.98 32.15
CA ALA A 117 6.14 -3.41 33.50
C ALA A 117 5.31 -4.70 33.52
N ASN A 118 4.33 -4.81 32.62
CA ASN A 118 3.54 -6.04 32.45
C ASN A 118 4.42 -7.18 31.92
N GLN A 119 5.23 -6.93 30.89
CA GLN A 119 6.07 -7.96 30.28
C GLN A 119 7.11 -8.51 31.26
N ARG A 120 7.79 -7.66 32.05
CA ARG A 120 8.81 -8.08 33.04
C ARG A 120 8.29 -9.11 34.06
N GLN A 121 6.97 -9.24 34.28
CA GLN A 121 6.39 -10.27 35.16
C GLN A 121 6.54 -11.70 34.62
N HIS A 122 6.83 -11.85 33.33
CA HIS A 122 6.94 -13.14 32.64
C HIS A 122 8.40 -13.59 32.42
N TRP A 123 9.38 -12.83 32.90
CA TRP A 123 10.80 -13.08 32.67
C TRP A 123 11.58 -13.03 33.98
N SER A 124 12.80 -13.57 33.98
CA SER A 124 13.74 -13.31 35.08
C SER A 124 14.09 -11.82 35.14
N VAL A 125 14.62 -11.38 36.28
CA VAL A 125 15.01 -9.98 36.50
C VAL A 125 16.05 -9.54 35.46
N GLU A 126 17.02 -10.40 35.20
CA GLU A 126 18.11 -10.18 34.25
C GLU A 126 17.59 -10.07 32.81
N GLU A 127 16.74 -11.01 32.38
CA GLU A 127 16.13 -10.98 31.04
C GLU A 127 15.20 -9.77 30.87
N GLY A 128 14.47 -9.40 31.93
CA GLY A 128 13.61 -8.22 31.93
C GLY A 128 14.40 -6.92 31.74
N LYS A 129 15.54 -6.79 32.44
CA LYS A 129 16.46 -5.65 32.28
C LYS A 129 17.11 -5.64 30.91
N GLU A 130 17.49 -6.80 30.41
CA GLU A 130 18.05 -6.93 29.07
C GLU A 130 17.05 -6.48 28.00
N ARG A 131 15.78 -6.88 28.09
CA ARG A 131 14.78 -6.56 27.05
C ARG A 131 14.21 -5.14 27.15
N TRP A 132 13.96 -4.63 28.36
CA TRP A 132 13.25 -3.36 28.56
C TRP A 132 14.02 -2.31 29.36
N GLY A 133 15.25 -2.59 29.78
CA GLY A 133 16.01 -1.72 30.67
C GLY A 133 15.48 -1.74 32.10
N GLU A 134 16.06 -0.91 32.97
CA GLU A 134 15.53 -0.66 34.31
C GLU A 134 14.19 0.09 34.23
N PRO A 135 13.22 -0.20 35.12
CA PRO A 135 11.99 0.59 35.19
C PRO A 135 12.27 2.06 35.46
N LEU A 136 11.60 2.96 34.75
CA LEU A 136 11.67 4.38 35.10
C LEU A 136 11.06 4.62 36.50
N PRO A 137 11.69 5.47 37.34
CA PRO A 137 11.07 5.96 38.56
C PRO A 137 9.72 6.63 38.26
N ALA A 138 8.73 6.44 39.14
CA ALA A 138 7.39 7.01 38.93
C ALA A 138 7.38 8.54 38.78
N SER A 139 8.35 9.23 39.39
CA SER A 139 8.55 10.68 39.26
C SER A 139 9.08 11.13 37.90
N GLU A 140 9.65 10.22 37.11
CA GLU A 140 10.23 10.50 35.78
C GLU A 140 9.29 10.10 34.64
N ILE A 141 8.21 9.37 34.94
CA ILE A 141 7.15 9.05 33.96
C ILE A 141 6.36 10.34 33.70
N PRO A 142 6.25 10.80 32.43
CA PRO A 142 5.50 12.02 32.10
C PRO A 142 4.05 11.94 32.58
N VAL A 143 3.60 12.96 33.30
CA VAL A 143 2.21 13.08 33.76
C VAL A 143 1.30 13.29 32.55
N ASP A 144 0.09 12.75 32.62
CA ASP A 144 -0.94 13.03 31.64
C ASP A 144 -1.45 14.46 31.84
N ASP A 145 -1.34 15.29 30.81
CA ASP A 145 -1.83 16.68 30.83
C ASP A 145 -3.35 16.77 30.64
N GLY A 146 -4.00 15.64 30.29
CA GLY A 146 -5.43 15.57 30.05
C GLY A 146 -5.87 16.17 28.72
N GLU A 147 -4.92 16.62 27.89
CA GLU A 147 -5.19 17.15 26.56
C GLU A 147 -5.16 16.03 25.52
N LYS A 148 -5.99 16.17 24.48
CA LYS A 148 -5.97 15.24 23.36
C LYS A 148 -4.92 15.72 22.37
N HIS A 149 -3.85 14.95 22.25
CA HIS A 149 -2.81 15.16 21.24
C HIS A 149 -2.83 14.03 20.22
N ASP A 150 -2.53 14.37 18.97
CA ASP A 150 -2.31 13.37 17.94
C ASP A 150 -0.96 12.69 18.15
N SER A 151 -0.92 11.38 17.99
CA SER A 151 0.33 10.63 18.06
C SER A 151 1.16 10.85 16.81
N THR A 152 2.47 10.66 16.94
CA THR A 152 3.42 10.68 15.82
C THR A 152 2.99 9.70 14.74
N GLU A 153 2.59 8.49 15.12
CA GLU A 153 2.09 7.48 14.18
C GLU A 153 0.83 7.96 13.45
N GLY A 154 -0.15 8.53 14.16
CA GLY A 154 -1.39 9.05 13.56
C GLY A 154 -1.12 10.16 12.56
N LEU A 155 -0.28 11.13 12.93
CA LEU A 155 0.10 12.23 12.04
C LEU A 155 0.84 11.74 10.78
N LEU A 156 1.66 10.68 10.91
CA LEU A 156 2.32 10.06 9.76
C LEU A 156 1.34 9.31 8.86
N TRP A 157 0.37 8.61 9.43
CA TRP A 157 -0.72 8.00 8.64
C TRP A 157 -1.45 9.06 7.83
N ASP A 158 -1.87 10.16 8.47
CA ASP A 158 -2.55 11.26 7.79
C ASP A 158 -1.69 11.87 6.68
N LEU A 159 -0.41 12.13 6.95
CA LEU A 159 0.54 12.64 5.97
C LEU A 159 0.62 11.74 4.72
N TRP A 160 0.89 10.45 4.93
CA TRP A 160 1.13 9.54 3.81
C TRP A 160 -0.15 9.20 3.05
N TYR A 161 -1.28 9.04 3.74
CA TYR A 161 -2.59 8.90 3.09
C TYR A 161 -2.93 10.14 2.26
N THR A 162 -2.59 11.34 2.75
CA THR A 162 -2.74 12.57 1.96
C THR A 162 -1.90 12.50 0.69
N ILE A 163 -0.60 12.26 0.78
CA ILE A 163 0.29 12.24 -0.40
C ILE A 163 -0.11 11.15 -1.40
N LEU A 164 -0.45 9.95 -0.93
CA LEU A 164 -0.87 8.83 -1.77
C LEU A 164 -2.23 9.09 -2.44
N HIS A 165 -3.17 9.74 -1.75
CA HIS A 165 -4.43 10.17 -2.36
C HIS A 165 -4.21 11.24 -3.43
N PHE A 166 -3.29 12.19 -3.19
CA PHE A 166 -2.87 13.15 -4.22
C PHE A 166 -2.23 12.47 -5.42
N ALA A 167 -1.49 11.37 -5.21
CA ALA A 167 -0.97 10.56 -6.30
C ALA A 167 -2.09 9.89 -7.12
N LYS A 168 -3.12 9.32 -6.48
CA LYS A 168 -4.29 8.74 -7.18
C LYS A 168 -4.97 9.74 -8.11
N ARG A 169 -5.21 10.96 -7.63
CA ARG A 169 -5.90 12.01 -8.40
C ARG A 169 -5.02 12.73 -9.43
N THR A 170 -3.72 12.43 -9.50
CA THR A 170 -2.79 13.07 -10.44
C THR A 170 -2.55 12.15 -11.63
N PRO A 171 -3.00 12.49 -12.86
CA PRO A 171 -2.81 11.64 -14.03
C PRO A 171 -1.33 11.26 -14.22
N TRP A 172 -1.05 9.97 -14.41
CA TRP A 172 0.33 9.47 -14.51
C TRP A 172 1.09 10.02 -15.73
N ARG A 173 0.36 10.42 -16.78
CA ARG A 173 0.88 11.08 -17.98
C ARG A 173 1.18 12.56 -17.76
N ASP A 174 0.65 13.20 -16.71
CA ASP A 174 1.10 14.52 -16.27
C ASP A 174 2.41 14.38 -15.50
N ALA A 175 3.50 14.25 -16.25
CA ALA A 175 4.84 14.07 -15.70
C ALA A 175 5.26 15.24 -14.79
N ALA A 176 4.79 16.46 -15.06
CA ALA A 176 5.14 17.64 -14.27
C ALA A 176 4.50 17.56 -12.87
N SER A 177 3.20 17.30 -12.80
CA SER A 177 2.49 17.17 -11.51
C SER A 177 2.94 15.94 -10.73
N GLN A 178 3.17 14.81 -11.39
CA GLN A 178 3.75 13.62 -10.77
C GLN A 178 5.15 13.89 -10.19
N THR A 179 6.02 14.57 -10.94
CA THR A 179 7.36 14.95 -10.46
C THR A 179 7.27 15.94 -9.29
N LYS A 180 6.28 16.82 -9.28
CA LYS A 180 6.04 17.74 -8.17
C LYS A 180 5.74 16.99 -6.86
N LEU A 181 4.94 15.92 -6.89
CA LEU A 181 4.71 15.07 -5.71
C LEU A 181 5.99 14.33 -5.28
N VAL A 182 6.76 13.79 -6.23
CA VAL A 182 8.04 13.11 -5.94
C VAL A 182 9.05 14.07 -5.28
N ASN A 183 9.13 15.31 -5.75
CA ASN A 183 9.99 16.35 -5.18
C ASN A 183 9.60 16.69 -3.74
N LEU A 184 8.31 16.66 -3.38
CA LEU A 184 7.88 16.85 -2.00
C LEU A 184 8.39 15.71 -1.10
N VAL A 185 8.25 14.46 -1.53
CA VAL A 185 8.79 13.30 -0.79
C VAL A 185 10.31 13.38 -0.65
N LYS A 186 11.00 13.80 -1.72
CA LYS A 186 12.45 14.03 -1.68
C LYS A 186 12.84 15.13 -0.68
N THR A 187 12.06 16.21 -0.63
CA THR A 187 12.27 17.31 0.32
C THR A 187 12.05 16.84 1.75
N LEU A 188 10.97 16.10 2.02
CA LEU A 188 10.71 15.47 3.31
C LEU A 188 11.87 14.54 3.72
N LYS A 189 12.33 13.65 2.83
CA LYS A 189 13.45 12.73 3.10
C LYS A 189 14.76 13.44 3.44
N ALA A 190 15.00 14.61 2.85
CA ALA A 190 16.21 15.40 3.05
C ALA A 190 16.22 16.21 4.36
N ARG A 191 15.07 16.29 5.07
CA ARG A 191 15.00 16.98 6.36
C ARG A 191 15.90 16.31 7.40
N PRO A 192 16.47 17.09 8.34
CA PRO A 192 17.12 16.49 9.50
C PRO A 192 16.11 15.69 10.31
N ASP A 193 16.52 14.53 10.80
CA ASP A 193 15.70 13.79 11.75
C ASP A 193 15.52 14.60 13.04
N PRO A 194 14.30 14.65 13.61
CA PRO A 194 14.05 15.35 14.86
C PRO A 194 14.84 14.73 16.02
N PRO A 195 15.19 15.52 17.05
CA PRO A 195 15.93 15.01 18.19
C PRO A 195 15.15 13.90 18.91
N SER A 196 15.88 12.91 19.44
CA SER A 196 15.27 11.88 20.27
C SER A 196 14.62 12.49 21.52
N PRO A 197 13.53 11.89 22.04
CA PRO A 197 12.93 12.31 23.30
C PRO A 197 13.92 12.37 24.46
N GLN A 198 13.81 13.38 25.31
CA GLN A 198 14.72 13.61 26.45
C GLN A 198 14.87 12.39 27.37
N ASN A 199 13.80 11.61 27.55
CA ASN A 199 13.77 10.38 28.36
C ASN A 199 13.60 9.13 27.49
N THR A 200 14.43 8.99 26.44
CA THR A 200 14.36 7.81 25.58
C THR A 200 14.76 6.55 26.36
N THR A 201 13.77 5.75 26.77
CA THR A 201 13.99 4.49 27.48
C THR A 201 14.24 3.34 26.50
N LYS A 202 14.81 2.24 27.01
CA LYS A 202 14.93 1.01 26.21
C LYS A 202 13.55 0.45 25.83
N ALA A 203 12.54 0.61 26.70
CA ALA A 203 11.17 0.25 26.37
C ALA A 203 10.60 1.09 25.22
N LEU A 204 10.84 2.41 25.19
CA LEU A 204 10.42 3.26 24.08
C LEU A 204 11.12 2.86 22.76
N ARG A 205 12.40 2.48 22.80
CA ARG A 205 13.11 2.00 21.60
C ARG A 205 12.61 0.65 21.07
N ASN A 206 11.79 -0.07 21.82
CA ASN A 206 11.10 -1.26 21.30
C ASN A 206 9.81 -0.90 20.55
N ASP A 207 9.34 0.35 20.65
CA ASP A 207 8.25 0.87 19.82
C ASP A 207 8.76 1.09 18.39
N TRP A 208 8.00 0.63 17.40
CA TRP A 208 8.43 0.64 16.01
C TRP A 208 8.71 2.04 15.45
N ILE A 209 8.02 3.09 15.93
CA ILE A 209 8.25 4.48 15.48
C ILE A 209 9.62 4.99 15.96
N TRP A 210 10.00 4.70 17.21
CA TRP A 210 11.27 5.18 17.80
C TRP A 210 12.41 4.17 17.65
N SER A 211 12.15 2.95 17.20
CA SER A 211 13.12 1.85 17.15
C SER A 211 14.37 2.15 16.32
N SER A 212 14.21 2.86 15.21
CA SER A 212 15.32 3.21 14.31
C SER A 212 16.12 4.43 14.77
N GLY A 213 15.54 5.26 15.66
CA GLY A 213 16.10 6.56 16.05
C GLY A 213 16.13 7.61 14.94
N SER A 214 15.43 7.38 13.83
CA SER A 214 15.31 8.26 12.67
C SER A 214 13.85 8.37 12.25
N LEU A 215 13.48 9.37 11.45
CA LEU A 215 12.10 9.60 11.03
C LEU A 215 12.01 9.88 9.54
N TRP A 216 12.62 10.99 9.10
CA TRP A 216 12.54 11.50 7.74
C TRP A 216 13.53 10.80 6.81
N SER A 217 14.75 10.57 7.28
CA SER A 217 15.77 9.89 6.45
C SER A 217 15.31 8.50 5.98
N ASN A 218 14.49 7.83 6.80
CA ASN A 218 13.89 6.53 6.52
C ASN A 218 12.43 6.57 6.04
N LEU A 219 11.81 7.76 5.94
CA LEU A 219 10.41 7.92 5.55
C LEU A 219 9.47 6.97 6.33
N ILE A 220 9.59 6.97 7.66
CA ILE A 220 8.82 6.08 8.53
C ILE A 220 7.32 6.19 8.19
N MET A 221 6.64 5.04 8.22
CA MET A 221 5.24 4.82 7.82
C MET A 221 4.92 4.90 6.32
N LEU A 222 5.80 5.39 5.44
CA LEU A 222 5.49 5.42 4.00
C LEU A 222 5.21 4.01 3.45
N GLY A 223 6.00 3.01 3.84
CA GLY A 223 5.80 1.62 3.44
C GLY A 223 4.44 1.05 3.89
N PRO A 224 4.13 1.05 5.21
CA PRO A 224 2.81 0.68 5.73
C PRO A 224 1.66 1.41 5.05
N SER A 225 1.74 2.73 4.89
CA SER A 225 0.71 3.53 4.22
C SER A 225 0.52 3.19 2.76
N ALA A 226 1.60 2.94 2.03
CA ALA A 226 1.52 2.44 0.65
C ALA A 226 0.88 1.04 0.60
N ARG A 227 1.15 0.17 1.58
CA ARG A 227 0.54 -1.17 1.61
C ARG A 227 -0.95 -1.13 1.89
N GLU A 228 -1.41 -0.27 2.78
CA GLU A 228 -2.85 -0.06 3.02
C GLU A 228 -3.54 0.55 1.79
N CYS A 229 -2.89 1.53 1.16
CA CYS A 229 -3.38 2.13 -0.09
C CYS A 229 -3.59 1.09 -1.22
N TRP A 230 -2.84 -0.02 -1.22
CA TRP A 230 -3.05 -1.14 -2.15
C TRP A 230 -4.39 -1.86 -1.96
N ASN A 231 -5.05 -1.72 -0.81
CA ASN A 231 -6.40 -2.26 -0.59
C ASN A 231 -7.47 -1.44 -1.35
N ASP A 232 -7.13 -0.25 -1.86
CA ASP A 232 -8.01 0.56 -2.70
C ASP A 232 -7.98 0.14 -4.19
N SER A 233 -7.36 -1.00 -4.53
CA SER A 233 -7.26 -1.46 -5.91
C SER A 233 -8.61 -1.93 -6.48
N PRO A 234 -8.79 -1.88 -7.81
CA PRO A 234 -9.91 -2.52 -8.49
C PRO A 234 -10.04 -3.99 -8.09
N GLY A 235 -11.28 -4.43 -7.82
CA GLY A 235 -11.58 -5.79 -7.35
C GLY A 235 -11.37 -6.01 -5.85
N CYS A 236 -10.68 -5.11 -5.14
CA CYS A 236 -10.52 -5.14 -3.68
C CYS A 236 -11.44 -4.10 -3.02
N GLY A 237 -10.94 -2.87 -2.81
CA GLY A 237 -11.66 -1.71 -2.28
C GLY A 237 -12.19 -0.75 -3.33
N ALA A 238 -11.93 -0.99 -4.61
CA ALA A 238 -12.49 -0.23 -5.72
C ALA A 238 -13.25 -1.12 -6.72
N GLY A 239 -14.15 -0.50 -7.47
CA GLY A 239 -14.78 -1.05 -8.65
C GLY A 239 -13.88 -0.91 -9.89
N PHE A 240 -14.52 -0.99 -11.06
CA PHE A 240 -13.84 -0.97 -12.36
C PHE A 240 -14.30 0.21 -13.23
N LEU A 241 -14.82 1.28 -12.61
CA LEU A 241 -15.15 2.50 -13.35
C LEU A 241 -13.86 3.23 -13.75
N VAL A 242 -13.89 3.96 -14.87
CA VAL A 242 -12.70 4.58 -15.48
C VAL A 242 -11.87 5.40 -14.46
N PRO A 243 -12.44 6.29 -13.62
CA PRO A 243 -11.66 7.04 -12.65
C PRO A 243 -11.04 6.16 -11.55
N GLU A 244 -11.65 5.01 -11.22
CA GLU A 244 -11.08 4.04 -10.27
C GLU A 244 -9.86 3.33 -10.88
N ILE A 245 -9.95 2.94 -12.15
CA ILE A 245 -8.83 2.36 -12.91
C ILE A 245 -7.69 3.37 -13.06
N HIS A 246 -8.01 4.62 -13.38
CA HIS A 246 -7.03 5.67 -13.50
C HIS A 246 -6.38 5.99 -12.15
N ALA A 247 -7.14 6.12 -11.07
CA ALA A 247 -6.61 6.32 -9.72
C ALA A 247 -5.58 5.24 -9.35
N TRP A 248 -5.89 3.98 -9.67
CA TRP A 248 -4.99 2.86 -9.44
C TRP A 248 -3.71 2.92 -10.28
N THR A 249 -3.85 3.26 -11.56
CA THR A 249 -2.72 3.43 -12.47
C THR A 249 -1.82 4.60 -12.03
N ASN A 250 -2.42 5.69 -11.58
CA ASN A 250 -1.75 6.90 -11.12
C ASN A 250 -0.89 6.67 -9.87
N VAL A 251 -1.42 5.95 -8.87
CA VAL A 251 -0.65 5.64 -7.66
C VAL A 251 0.47 4.63 -7.94
N ASN A 252 0.26 3.66 -8.84
CA ASN A 252 1.33 2.77 -9.31
C ASN A 252 2.47 3.55 -9.98
N ALA A 253 2.13 4.49 -10.87
CA ALA A 253 3.12 5.33 -11.52
C ALA A 253 3.90 6.19 -10.50
N PHE A 254 3.23 6.73 -9.49
CA PHE A 254 3.87 7.50 -8.43
C PHE A 254 4.88 6.68 -7.62
N VAL A 255 4.49 5.51 -7.11
CA VAL A 255 5.42 4.67 -6.32
C VAL A 255 6.54 4.09 -7.19
N ALA A 256 6.30 3.86 -8.49
CA ALA A 256 7.35 3.51 -9.44
C ALA A 256 8.38 4.63 -9.58
N ARG A 257 7.95 5.91 -9.58
CA ARG A 257 8.88 7.06 -9.55
C ARG A 257 9.67 7.12 -8.25
N LEU A 258 9.03 6.92 -7.09
CA LEU A 258 9.74 6.88 -5.80
C LEU A 258 10.82 5.79 -5.77
N THR A 259 10.50 4.63 -6.34
CA THR A 259 11.42 3.49 -6.45
C THR A 259 12.59 3.80 -7.36
N ARG A 260 12.30 4.34 -8.54
CA ARG A 260 13.32 4.75 -9.52
C ARG A 260 14.30 5.78 -8.95
N GLU A 261 13.79 6.77 -8.22
CA GLU A 261 14.62 7.83 -7.62
C GLU A 261 15.36 7.35 -6.34
N GLY A 262 15.20 6.08 -5.94
CA GLY A 262 15.84 5.53 -4.74
C GLY A 262 15.31 6.13 -3.42
N LEU A 263 14.11 6.72 -3.43
CA LEU A 263 13.52 7.35 -2.24
C LEU A 263 12.94 6.31 -1.28
N ALA A 264 12.29 5.27 -1.84
CA ALA A 264 11.69 4.14 -1.13
C ALA A 264 11.67 2.92 -2.06
N ASP A 265 11.89 1.71 -1.51
CA ASP A 265 11.91 0.48 -2.31
C ASP A 265 10.51 -0.15 -2.41
N PHE A 266 9.90 -0.09 -3.60
CA PHE A 266 8.65 -0.78 -3.92
C PHE A 266 8.80 -1.76 -5.08
N TRP A 267 9.99 -2.35 -5.29
CA TRP A 267 10.19 -3.27 -6.42
C TRP A 267 9.21 -4.45 -6.42
N LEU A 268 8.86 -4.98 -5.25
CA LEU A 268 7.84 -6.04 -5.13
C LEU A 268 6.48 -5.62 -5.71
N TYR A 269 6.13 -4.33 -5.69
CA TYR A 269 4.86 -3.85 -6.22
C TYR A 269 4.85 -3.94 -7.75
N ALA A 270 6.00 -3.83 -8.41
CA ALA A 270 6.12 -4.12 -9.84
C ALA A 270 5.75 -5.57 -10.13
N ILE A 271 6.24 -6.54 -9.34
CA ILE A 271 5.84 -7.95 -9.49
C ILE A 271 4.35 -8.11 -9.22
N TRP A 272 3.81 -7.45 -8.19
CA TRP A 272 2.39 -7.54 -7.85
C TRP A 272 1.47 -6.91 -8.89
N ALA A 273 1.96 -5.95 -9.69
CA ALA A 273 1.23 -5.41 -10.83
C ALA A 273 1.37 -6.32 -12.07
N MET A 274 2.59 -6.79 -12.38
CA MET A 274 2.88 -7.64 -13.54
C MET A 274 2.24 -9.01 -13.45
N ARG A 275 2.26 -9.64 -12.27
CA ARG A 275 1.77 -11.02 -12.09
C ARG A 275 0.30 -11.18 -12.51
N PRO A 276 -0.67 -10.46 -11.93
CA PRO A 276 -2.05 -10.61 -12.33
C PRO A 276 -2.24 -10.16 -13.78
N ALA A 277 -1.59 -9.09 -14.25
CA ALA A 277 -1.78 -8.60 -15.62
C ALA A 277 -1.23 -9.54 -16.71
N LEU A 278 -0.11 -10.25 -16.45
CA LEU A 278 0.66 -10.90 -17.51
C LEU A 278 0.94 -12.38 -17.26
N GLU A 279 0.91 -12.83 -16.01
CA GLU A 279 1.29 -14.20 -15.63
C GLU A 279 0.11 -15.05 -15.16
N GLU A 280 -1.06 -14.47 -14.91
CA GLU A 280 -2.26 -15.19 -14.46
C GLU A 280 -3.31 -15.28 -15.55
N LYS A 281 -4.10 -16.37 -15.51
CA LYS A 281 -5.25 -16.53 -16.39
C LYS A 281 -6.44 -15.85 -15.74
N HIS A 282 -7.19 -15.10 -16.54
CA HIS A 282 -8.45 -14.52 -16.11
C HIS A 282 -9.61 -15.26 -16.76
N SER A 283 -10.60 -15.60 -15.96
CA SER A 283 -11.92 -15.97 -16.42
C SER A 283 -12.89 -14.93 -15.91
N ASP A 284 -14.07 -14.85 -16.54
CA ASP A 284 -15.19 -14.18 -15.90
C ASP A 284 -15.38 -14.79 -14.51
N TYR A 285 -15.52 -13.94 -13.50
CA TYR A 285 -15.80 -14.41 -12.15
C TYR A 285 -16.88 -13.57 -11.50
N GLU A 286 -17.70 -14.27 -10.72
CA GLU A 286 -18.73 -13.70 -9.87
C GLU A 286 -18.42 -14.17 -8.46
N VAL A 287 -17.81 -13.30 -7.66
CA VAL A 287 -17.49 -13.59 -6.25
C VAL A 287 -18.14 -12.50 -5.43
N ALA A 288 -19.07 -12.90 -4.54
CA ALA A 288 -19.72 -12.05 -3.55
C ALA A 288 -19.96 -10.61 -4.03
N HIS A 289 -21.03 -10.40 -4.79
CA HIS A 289 -21.49 -9.09 -5.27
C HIS A 289 -20.52 -8.32 -6.19
N LYS A 290 -19.42 -8.93 -6.65
CA LYS A 290 -18.50 -8.37 -7.64
C LYS A 290 -18.60 -9.16 -8.93
N ARG A 291 -19.08 -8.53 -10.01
CA ARG A 291 -19.10 -9.09 -11.36
C ARG A 291 -18.15 -8.29 -12.23
N ALA A 292 -17.08 -8.93 -12.68
CA ALA A 292 -16.19 -8.41 -13.69
C ALA A 292 -15.97 -9.48 -14.76
N THR A 293 -16.04 -9.09 -16.02
CA THR A 293 -15.54 -9.96 -17.08
C THR A 293 -14.01 -9.99 -17.00
N ALA A 294 -13.40 -11.03 -17.58
CA ALA A 294 -11.95 -11.09 -17.70
C ALA A 294 -11.38 -9.80 -18.35
N ALA A 295 -12.05 -9.29 -19.40
CA ALA A 295 -11.67 -8.06 -20.07
C ALA A 295 -11.70 -6.81 -19.16
N VAL A 296 -12.76 -6.64 -18.36
CA VAL A 296 -12.88 -5.50 -17.42
C VAL A 296 -11.79 -5.56 -16.35
N ASN A 297 -11.45 -6.75 -15.86
CA ASN A 297 -10.35 -6.91 -14.91
C ASN A 297 -9.01 -6.56 -15.57
N MET A 298 -8.78 -7.03 -16.80
CA MET A 298 -7.56 -6.75 -17.55
C MET A 298 -7.41 -5.26 -17.92
N ASP A 299 -8.53 -4.56 -18.18
CA ASP A 299 -8.54 -3.10 -18.36
C ASP A 299 -8.05 -2.34 -17.11
N ALA A 300 -8.18 -2.93 -15.91
CA ALA A 300 -7.61 -2.37 -14.69
C ALA A 300 -6.15 -2.79 -14.43
N LEU A 301 -5.81 -4.04 -14.75
CA LEU A 301 -4.52 -4.64 -14.42
C LEU A 301 -3.39 -4.23 -15.38
N VAL A 302 -3.67 -4.21 -16.69
CA VAL A 302 -2.67 -3.96 -17.72
C VAL A 302 -2.09 -2.54 -17.62
N PRO A 303 -2.88 -1.46 -17.45
CA PRO A 303 -2.31 -0.12 -17.29
C PRO A 303 -1.42 0.01 -16.04
N ALA A 304 -1.84 -0.57 -14.91
CA ALA A 304 -1.06 -0.56 -13.67
C ALA A 304 0.28 -1.30 -13.83
N ALA A 305 0.30 -2.42 -14.55
CA ALA A 305 1.55 -3.12 -14.91
C ALA A 305 2.41 -2.28 -15.85
N ALA A 306 1.82 -1.73 -16.91
CA ALA A 306 2.53 -0.98 -17.94
C ALA A 306 3.27 0.24 -17.38
N VAL A 307 2.69 0.97 -16.44
CA VAL A 307 3.35 2.16 -15.88
C VAL A 307 4.66 1.83 -15.16
N TRP A 308 4.86 0.63 -14.62
CA TRP A 308 6.16 0.22 -14.06
C TRP A 308 7.25 0.16 -15.13
N VAL A 309 6.93 -0.32 -16.34
CA VAL A 309 7.85 -0.27 -17.50
C VAL A 309 8.06 1.16 -17.96
N LEU A 310 6.98 1.92 -18.14
CA LEU A 310 7.05 3.25 -18.73
C LEU A 310 7.76 4.26 -17.82
N VAL A 311 7.68 4.08 -16.50
CA VAL A 311 8.28 4.98 -15.52
C VAL A 311 9.67 4.54 -15.10
N ALA A 312 9.85 3.25 -14.79
CA ALA A 312 11.04 2.70 -14.13
C ALA A 312 11.62 1.49 -14.89
N GLY A 313 11.32 1.37 -16.19
CA GLY A 313 11.66 0.20 -16.99
C GLY A 313 13.16 -0.04 -17.13
N ARG A 314 14.00 1.00 -17.16
CA ARG A 314 15.46 0.82 -17.27
C ARG A 314 16.01 0.18 -16.01
N GLU A 315 15.61 0.71 -14.86
CA GLU A 315 16.02 0.25 -13.54
C GLU A 315 15.46 -1.16 -13.25
N LEU A 316 14.21 -1.40 -13.64
CA LEU A 316 13.58 -2.73 -13.58
C LEU A 316 14.31 -3.73 -14.49
N TRP A 317 14.71 -3.32 -15.69
CA TRP A 317 15.53 -4.11 -16.59
C TRP A 317 16.90 -4.36 -15.98
N GLU A 318 17.56 -3.41 -15.35
CA GLU A 318 18.89 -3.64 -14.77
C GLU A 318 18.86 -4.54 -13.54
N LYS A 319 17.75 -4.56 -12.80
CA LYS A 319 17.59 -5.36 -11.59
C LYS A 319 17.74 -6.87 -11.87
N ARG A 320 18.61 -7.51 -11.06
CA ARG A 320 18.82 -8.97 -11.04
C ARG A 320 18.82 -9.44 -9.61
N GLU A 321 17.81 -10.21 -9.25
CA GLU A 321 17.64 -10.63 -7.87
C GLU A 321 16.81 -11.90 -7.81
N ASP A 322 17.38 -12.97 -7.23
CA ASP A 322 16.66 -14.19 -6.89
C ASP A 322 15.97 -13.97 -5.54
N LEU A 323 14.64 -13.92 -5.58
CA LEU A 323 13.76 -13.71 -4.42
C LEU A 323 13.08 -15.02 -4.00
N THR A 324 13.59 -16.17 -4.46
CA THR A 324 13.07 -17.47 -4.06
C THR A 324 13.20 -17.61 -2.55
N ARG A 325 12.07 -17.89 -1.89
CA ARG A 325 12.05 -18.09 -0.44
C ARG A 325 13.12 -19.10 0.00
N THR A 326 13.90 -18.73 1.00
CA THR A 326 14.89 -19.60 1.62
C THR A 326 14.29 -20.45 2.73
N ASN A 327 13.18 -19.99 3.32
CA ASN A 327 12.48 -20.66 4.40
C ASN A 327 11.05 -21.04 4.00
N LYS A 328 10.65 -22.28 4.28
CA LYS A 328 9.31 -22.79 3.96
C LYS A 328 8.18 -22.10 4.74
N ASN A 329 8.51 -21.46 5.87
CA ASN A 329 7.55 -20.74 6.72
C ASN A 329 7.34 -19.28 6.29
N GLU A 330 8.11 -18.79 5.31
CA GLU A 330 7.96 -17.45 4.75
C GLU A 330 7.03 -17.47 3.53
N GLY A 331 6.32 -16.35 3.33
CA GLY A 331 5.58 -16.11 2.10
C GLY A 331 6.52 -15.98 0.90
N ASP A 332 5.98 -16.16 -0.30
CA ASP A 332 6.72 -15.97 -1.55
C ASP A 332 6.12 -14.77 -2.31
N PRO A 333 6.44 -13.53 -1.88
CA PRO A 333 5.85 -12.33 -2.47
C PRO A 333 6.25 -12.14 -3.92
N ALA A 334 7.35 -12.74 -4.38
CA ALA A 334 7.88 -12.63 -5.73
C ALA A 334 7.47 -13.77 -6.68
N LYS A 335 6.68 -14.75 -6.20
CA LYS A 335 6.20 -15.91 -6.95
C LYS A 335 5.66 -15.56 -8.36
N GLY A 336 5.78 -16.51 -9.28
CA GLY A 336 5.09 -16.45 -10.57
C GLY A 336 3.59 -16.65 -10.48
N GLY A 337 2.86 -16.05 -11.43
CA GLY A 337 1.50 -16.46 -11.80
C GLY A 337 1.49 -17.80 -12.55
N GLU A 338 0.31 -18.34 -12.82
CA GLU A 338 0.12 -19.67 -13.42
C GLU A 338 0.86 -19.89 -14.74
N MET A 339 1.04 -18.85 -15.54
CA MET A 339 1.65 -18.89 -16.86
C MET A 339 3.18 -18.71 -16.80
N TRP A 340 3.74 -18.21 -15.69
CA TRP A 340 5.18 -18.14 -15.47
C TRP A 340 5.71 -19.43 -14.86
N LYS A 341 6.71 -20.04 -15.49
CA LYS A 341 7.31 -21.33 -15.05
C LYS A 341 8.75 -21.18 -14.50
N GLY A 342 9.29 -19.97 -14.49
CA GLY A 342 10.59 -19.70 -13.89
C GLY A 342 10.52 -19.46 -12.38
N LYS A 343 11.61 -18.92 -11.82
CA LYS A 343 11.74 -18.66 -10.39
C LYS A 343 11.01 -17.39 -9.94
N SER A 344 10.92 -17.22 -8.62
CA SER A 344 10.50 -15.99 -7.96
C SER A 344 11.65 -14.98 -8.01
N GLU A 345 11.79 -14.23 -9.11
CA GLU A 345 12.97 -13.39 -9.35
C GLU A 345 12.68 -12.17 -10.23
N PHE A 346 13.65 -11.24 -10.27
CA PHE A 346 13.85 -10.29 -11.36
C PHE A 346 14.92 -10.84 -12.31
N SER A 347 14.51 -11.20 -13.52
CA SER A 347 15.40 -11.80 -14.54
C SER A 347 15.07 -11.36 -15.96
N ARG A 348 16.04 -11.58 -16.87
CA ARG A 348 15.90 -11.29 -18.30
C ARG A 348 14.80 -12.14 -18.93
N GLU A 349 14.70 -13.39 -18.49
CA GLU A 349 13.73 -14.37 -18.94
C GLU A 349 12.31 -13.96 -18.56
N ARG A 350 12.11 -13.49 -17.32
CA ARG A 350 10.81 -13.00 -16.85
C ARG A 350 10.42 -11.70 -17.54
N TRP A 351 11.38 -10.79 -17.75
CA TRP A 351 11.18 -9.58 -18.55
C TRP A 351 10.74 -9.90 -19.97
N ALA A 352 11.44 -10.80 -20.68
CA ALA A 352 11.09 -11.18 -22.04
C ALA A 352 9.70 -11.83 -22.10
N PHE A 353 9.33 -12.60 -21.07
CA PHE A 353 7.98 -13.13 -20.92
C PHE A 353 6.94 -12.01 -20.79
N TRP A 354 7.16 -11.02 -19.92
CA TRP A 354 6.27 -9.86 -19.75
C TRP A 354 6.13 -9.05 -21.04
N ARG A 355 7.23 -8.77 -21.75
CA ARG A 355 7.18 -8.04 -23.03
C ARG A 355 6.28 -8.73 -24.05
N ARG A 356 6.44 -10.06 -24.21
CA ARG A 356 5.58 -10.84 -25.10
C ARG A 356 4.10 -10.73 -24.69
N ARG A 357 3.81 -10.85 -23.39
CA ARG A 357 2.43 -10.76 -22.86
C ARG A 357 1.82 -9.39 -23.09
N PHE A 358 2.56 -8.29 -22.90
CA PHE A 358 2.08 -6.96 -23.28
C PHE A 358 1.77 -6.86 -24.79
N GLY A 359 2.61 -7.46 -25.65
CA GLY A 359 2.33 -7.52 -27.09
C GLY A 359 1.04 -8.29 -27.42
N GLU A 360 0.78 -9.39 -26.72
CA GLU A 360 -0.47 -10.15 -26.86
C GLU A 360 -1.69 -9.34 -26.39
N GLU A 361 -1.61 -8.64 -25.25
CA GLU A 361 -2.70 -7.77 -24.78
C GLU A 361 -2.90 -6.54 -25.68
N ALA A 362 -1.86 -6.06 -26.36
CA ALA A 362 -1.98 -4.97 -27.34
C ALA A 362 -2.82 -5.36 -28.57
N GLU A 363 -2.92 -6.65 -28.88
CA GLU A 363 -3.74 -7.20 -29.98
C GLU A 363 -5.09 -7.74 -29.50
N ASN A 364 -5.36 -7.71 -28.20
CA ASN A 364 -6.55 -8.28 -27.60
C ASN A 364 -7.80 -7.40 -27.86
N GLY A 365 -8.61 -7.82 -28.83
CA GLY A 365 -9.82 -7.11 -29.27
C GLY A 365 -10.92 -6.98 -28.21
N GLU A 366 -10.84 -7.73 -27.11
CA GLU A 366 -11.81 -7.65 -26.00
C GLU A 366 -11.53 -6.50 -25.03
N LEU A 367 -10.28 -6.00 -24.99
CA LEU A 367 -9.88 -4.89 -24.11
C LEU A 367 -10.32 -3.54 -24.67
N SER A 368 -10.30 -2.51 -23.82
CA SER A 368 -10.47 -1.13 -24.29
C SER A 368 -9.33 -0.70 -25.23
N GLU A 369 -9.62 0.27 -26.10
CA GLU A 369 -8.61 0.85 -26.99
C GLU A 369 -7.45 1.48 -26.21
N GLU A 370 -7.78 2.15 -25.09
CA GLU A 370 -6.78 2.74 -24.22
C GLU A 370 -5.83 1.70 -23.63
N THR A 371 -6.36 0.61 -23.08
CA THR A 371 -5.55 -0.48 -22.53
C THR A 371 -4.65 -1.11 -23.58
N ARG A 372 -5.18 -1.42 -24.78
CA ARG A 372 -4.37 -1.95 -25.89
C ARG A 372 -3.23 -1.01 -26.26
N ARG A 373 -3.50 0.29 -26.34
CA ARG A 373 -2.48 1.31 -26.65
C ARG A 373 -1.40 1.37 -25.56
N ILE A 374 -1.80 1.35 -24.29
CA ILE A 374 -0.85 1.37 -23.16
C ILE A 374 0.00 0.08 -23.14
N ALA A 375 -0.60 -1.08 -23.40
CA ALA A 375 0.10 -2.35 -23.50
C ALA A 375 1.15 -2.31 -24.63
N LYS A 376 0.77 -1.76 -25.79
CA LYS A 376 1.67 -1.55 -26.92
C LYS A 376 2.84 -0.64 -26.56
N GLU A 377 2.57 0.52 -25.96
CA GLU A 377 3.60 1.47 -25.49
C GLU A 377 4.58 0.78 -24.54
N ALA A 378 4.10 -0.04 -23.61
CA ALA A 378 4.95 -0.80 -22.69
C ALA A 378 5.82 -1.83 -23.45
N ALA A 379 5.24 -2.64 -24.33
CA ALA A 379 5.99 -3.63 -25.10
C ALA A 379 7.09 -2.99 -25.97
N GLU A 380 6.77 -1.89 -26.66
CA GLU A 380 7.72 -1.12 -27.47
C GLU A 380 8.84 -0.53 -26.60
N ARG A 381 8.50 0.03 -25.43
CA ARG A 381 9.49 0.55 -24.48
C ARG A 381 10.40 -0.56 -23.95
N MET A 382 9.87 -1.76 -23.70
CA MET A 382 10.70 -2.90 -23.27
C MET A 382 11.69 -3.32 -24.35
N GLU A 383 11.26 -3.34 -25.62
CA GLU A 383 12.13 -3.65 -26.76
C GLU A 383 13.20 -2.59 -26.97
N GLU A 384 12.87 -1.31 -26.78
CA GLU A 384 13.84 -0.22 -26.81
C GLU A 384 14.92 -0.40 -25.73
N ILE A 385 14.52 -0.67 -24.49
CA ILE A 385 15.44 -0.90 -23.36
C ILE A 385 16.33 -2.13 -23.59
N GLU A 386 15.76 -3.20 -24.16
CA GLU A 386 16.50 -4.42 -24.54
C GLU A 386 17.62 -4.10 -25.53
N ARG A 387 17.31 -3.30 -26.56
CA ARG A 387 18.27 -2.89 -27.59
C ARG A 387 19.36 -1.98 -27.03
N GLU A 388 19.00 -1.03 -26.17
CA GLU A 388 19.98 -0.13 -25.53
C GLU A 388 20.91 -0.85 -24.55
N GLY A 389 20.42 -1.91 -23.88
CA GLY A 389 21.20 -2.66 -22.89
C GLY A 389 21.87 -3.93 -23.44
N GLY A 390 21.77 -4.18 -24.74
CA GLY A 390 22.42 -5.29 -25.46
C GLY A 390 23.65 -4.87 -26.28
N GLU A 391 23.94 -3.57 -26.34
CA GLU A 391 25.23 -2.99 -26.75
C GLU A 391 26.19 -2.95 -25.55
#